data_AF-A0A2M8K8K8-F1
#
_entry.id   AF-A0A2M8K8K8-F1
#
_cell.length_a   1.000
_cell.length_b   1.000
_cell.length_c   1.000
_cell.angle_alpha   90.00
_cell.angle_beta   90.00
_cell.angle_gamma   90.00
#
_symmetry.space_group_name_H-M   'P 1'
#
loop_
_entity.id
_entity.type
_entity.pdbx_description
1 polymer ?
#
loop_
_entity_poly.entity_id
_entity_poly.type
_entity_poly.pdbx_seq_one_letter_code
_entity_poly.pdbx_strand_id
1 'polypeptide(L)'
;MQQWKVYLKQQFSHCGLSYVATDAGDSMDIKANSLAYFSWLRTTFRADHGFDESRDTLAWTMLEKQLRSLANKAENGTFDLVSKLHLEESQIQIVLNFSYDDDQHIFYVS
;
A
#
# COMPACT_ATOMS: atom_id res chain seq x y z
N MET A 1 -18.92 -4.38 -3.66
CA MET A 1 -17.62 -4.91 -4.12
C MET A 1 -16.63 -3.76 -4.03
N GLN A 2 -15.67 -3.79 -3.10
CA GLN A 2 -14.74 -2.68 -2.93
C GLN A 2 -13.88 -2.51 -4.20
N GLN A 3 -13.94 -1.34 -4.83
CA GLN A 3 -13.28 -1.07 -6.12
C GLN A 3 -11.76 -1.37 -6.08
N TRP A 4 -11.12 -1.16 -4.93
CA TRP A 4 -9.70 -1.48 -4.74
C TRP A 4 -9.38 -2.98 -4.90
N LYS A 5 -10.29 -3.89 -4.47
CA LYS A 5 -10.07 -5.35 -4.62
C LYS A 5 -10.08 -5.77 -6.09
N VAL A 6 -10.95 -5.17 -6.89
CA VAL A 6 -11.03 -5.45 -8.34
C VAL A 6 -9.76 -4.97 -9.03
N TYR A 7 -9.33 -3.75 -8.71
CA TYR A 7 -8.08 -3.20 -9.22
C TYR A 7 -6.86 -4.07 -8.86
N LEU A 8 -6.75 -4.48 -7.59
CA LEU A 8 -5.64 -5.32 -7.14
C LEU A 8 -5.60 -6.67 -7.87
N LYS A 9 -6.77 -7.31 -8.06
CA LYS A 9 -6.87 -8.56 -8.83
C LYS A 9 -6.41 -8.41 -10.28
N GLN A 10 -6.74 -7.28 -10.92
CA GLN A 10 -6.29 -6.99 -12.28
C GLN A 10 -4.76 -6.83 -12.34
N GLN A 11 -4.17 -6.09 -11.41
CA GLN A 11 -2.72 -5.93 -11.32
C GLN A 11 -2.02 -7.28 -11.09
N PHE A 12 -2.57 -8.11 -10.19
CA PHE A 12 -2.02 -9.44 -9.91
C PHE A 12 -2.04 -10.32 -11.15
N SER A 13 -3.15 -10.31 -11.89
CA SER A 13 -3.24 -11.03 -13.15
C SER A 13 -2.20 -10.56 -14.18
N HIS A 14 -1.87 -9.28 -14.21
CA HIS A 14 -0.85 -8.73 -15.12
C HIS A 14 0.57 -9.21 -14.75
N CYS A 15 0.83 -9.37 -13.46
CA CYS A 15 2.10 -9.90 -12.92
C CYS A 15 2.16 -11.44 -12.87
N GLY A 16 1.12 -12.15 -13.33
CA GLY A 16 1.03 -13.62 -13.24
C GLY A 16 0.79 -14.15 -11.82
N LEU A 17 0.37 -13.29 -10.88
CA LEU A 17 0.02 -13.64 -9.51
C LEU A 17 -1.48 -13.95 -9.38
N SER A 18 -1.81 -14.84 -8.44
CA SER A 18 -3.19 -15.14 -8.07
C SER A 18 -3.53 -14.46 -6.75
N TYR A 19 -4.66 -13.76 -6.71
CA TYR A 19 -5.15 -13.15 -5.47
C TYR A 19 -5.66 -14.22 -4.50
N VAL A 20 -5.15 -14.20 -3.27
CA VAL A 20 -5.58 -15.12 -2.20
C VAL A 20 -6.60 -14.41 -1.32
N ALA A 21 -7.82 -14.93 -1.27
CA ALA A 21 -8.80 -14.55 -0.25
C ALA A 21 -8.68 -15.51 0.93
N THR A 22 -8.60 -14.96 2.13
CA THR A 22 -8.54 -15.69 3.39
C THR A 22 -9.86 -15.52 4.13
N ASP A 23 -10.27 -16.54 4.88
CA ASP A 23 -11.46 -16.45 5.74
C ASP A 23 -11.25 -15.50 6.93
N ALA A 24 -10.03 -14.97 7.10
CA ALA A 24 -9.64 -14.05 8.17
C ALA A 24 -9.93 -12.56 7.84
N GLY A 25 -10.48 -12.28 6.66
CA GLY A 25 -10.99 -10.96 6.27
C GLY A 25 -9.99 -10.03 5.60
N ASP A 26 -10.47 -8.84 5.21
CA ASP A 26 -9.80 -7.91 4.29
C ASP A 26 -8.37 -7.54 4.71
N SER A 27 -8.11 -7.36 6.00
CA SER A 27 -6.77 -6.97 6.48
C SER A 27 -5.73 -8.08 6.26
N MET A 28 -6.12 -9.34 6.47
CA MET A 28 -5.24 -10.48 6.25
C MET A 28 -5.05 -10.73 4.76
N ASP A 29 -6.10 -10.57 3.96
CA ASP A 29 -6.01 -10.61 2.50
C ASP A 29 -5.01 -9.58 1.99
N ILE A 30 -5.14 -8.32 2.39
CA ILE A 30 -4.23 -7.25 1.94
C ILE A 30 -2.79 -7.59 2.30
N LYS A 31 -2.52 -8.03 3.53
CA LYS A 31 -1.17 -8.40 3.96
C LYS A 31 -0.60 -9.55 3.13
N ALA A 32 -1.35 -10.67 3.02
CA ALA A 32 -0.89 -11.86 2.31
C ALA A 32 -0.59 -11.57 0.84
N ASN A 33 -1.48 -10.82 0.18
CA ASN A 33 -1.30 -10.44 -1.22
C ASN A 33 -0.14 -9.44 -1.38
N SER A 34 0.00 -8.44 -0.49
CA SER A 34 1.12 -7.49 -0.57
C SER A 34 2.48 -8.18 -0.42
N LEU A 35 2.60 -9.17 0.48
CA LEU A 35 3.82 -9.96 0.63
C LEU A 35 4.12 -10.79 -0.64
N ALA A 36 3.11 -11.40 -1.25
CA ALA A 36 3.27 -12.12 -2.50
C ALA A 36 3.75 -11.19 -3.64
N TYR A 37 3.23 -9.97 -3.68
CA TYR A 37 3.64 -8.96 -4.64
C TYR A 37 5.09 -8.48 -4.43
N PHE A 38 5.52 -8.24 -3.18
CA PHE A 38 6.91 -7.87 -2.89
C PHE A 38 7.90 -8.97 -3.25
N SER A 39 7.57 -10.23 -2.93
CA SER A 39 8.36 -11.39 -3.33
C SER A 39 8.47 -11.51 -4.86
N TRP A 40 7.36 -11.25 -5.59
CA TRP A 40 7.37 -11.20 -7.04
C TRP A 40 8.23 -10.07 -7.61
N LEU A 41 8.12 -8.85 -7.08
CA LEU A 41 8.96 -7.72 -7.50
C LEU A 41 10.44 -8.06 -7.32
N ARG A 42 10.81 -8.57 -6.16
CA ARG A 42 12.18 -8.96 -5.82
C ARG A 42 12.74 -10.01 -6.78
N THR A 43 11.95 -11.03 -7.11
CA THR A 43 12.35 -12.11 -8.03
C THR A 43 12.43 -11.65 -9.48
N THR A 44 11.53 -10.76 -9.90
CA THR A 44 11.43 -10.29 -11.29
C THR A 44 12.49 -9.24 -11.62
N PHE A 45 12.76 -8.30 -10.71
CA PHE A 45 13.70 -7.19 -10.92
C PHE A 45 15.16 -7.51 -10.53
N ARG A 46 15.50 -8.80 -10.35
CA ARG A 46 16.88 -9.30 -10.13
C ARG A 46 17.62 -8.70 -8.93
N ALA A 47 16.99 -8.62 -7.77
CA ALA A 47 17.75 -8.57 -6.53
C ALA A 47 18.34 -9.97 -6.29
N ASP A 48 19.68 -10.09 -6.33
CA ASP A 48 20.50 -11.29 -6.16
C ASP A 48 19.91 -12.43 -5.30
N HIS A 49 20.23 -13.68 -5.68
CA HIS A 49 19.83 -14.91 -4.99
C HIS A 49 20.42 -15.01 -3.58
N GLY A 50 19.84 -14.29 -2.61
CA GLY A 50 20.27 -14.32 -1.21
C GLY A 50 19.35 -13.58 -0.22
N PHE A 51 18.20 -13.09 -0.65
CA PHE A 51 17.31 -12.29 0.18
C PHE A 51 16.21 -13.13 0.86
N ASP A 52 16.16 -13.05 2.19
CA ASP A 52 15.22 -13.74 3.08
C ASP A 52 13.82 -13.09 3.11
N GLU A 53 12.78 -13.90 3.31
CA GLU A 53 11.36 -13.52 3.41
C GLU A 53 11.08 -12.53 4.56
N SER A 54 11.97 -12.47 5.56
CA SER A 54 11.92 -11.47 6.64
C SER A 54 11.95 -10.02 6.12
N ARG A 55 12.55 -9.78 4.94
CA ARG A 55 12.57 -8.45 4.31
C ARG A 55 11.22 -8.04 3.74
N ASP A 56 10.47 -8.97 3.16
CA ASP A 56 9.13 -8.70 2.63
C ASP A 56 8.19 -8.30 3.78
N THR A 57 8.37 -8.95 4.94
CA THR A 57 7.67 -8.60 6.19
C THR A 57 8.09 -7.23 6.74
N LEU A 58 9.38 -6.88 6.66
CA LEU A 58 9.87 -5.55 7.03
C LEU A 58 9.30 -4.47 6.10
N ALA A 59 9.30 -4.71 4.79
CA ALA A 59 8.74 -3.80 3.78
C ALA A 59 7.25 -3.56 4.02
N TRP A 60 6.49 -4.62 4.29
CA TRP A 60 5.08 -4.50 4.73
C TRP A 60 4.95 -3.62 5.97
N THR A 61 5.76 -3.87 7.00
CA THR A 61 5.70 -3.11 8.26
C THR A 61 6.01 -1.63 8.05
N MET A 62 6.98 -1.31 7.19
CA MET A 62 7.31 0.07 6.83
C MET A 62 6.18 0.74 6.07
N LEU A 63 5.62 0.08 5.05
CA LEU A 63 4.49 0.56 4.28
C LEU A 63 3.28 0.83 5.18
N GLU A 64 2.95 -0.11 6.07
CA GLU A 64 1.84 0.03 7.01
C GLU A 64 2.03 1.25 7.93
N LYS A 65 3.24 1.44 8.48
CA LYS A 65 3.56 2.61 9.32
C LYS A 65 3.46 3.93 8.54
N GLN A 66 3.95 3.97 7.31
CA GLN A 66 3.85 5.15 6.45
C GLN A 66 2.38 5.48 6.15
N LEU A 67 1.59 4.49 5.74
CA LEU A 67 0.16 4.64 5.46
C LEU A 67 -0.60 5.15 6.68
N ARG A 68 -0.36 4.57 7.86
CA ARG A 68 -0.98 5.04 9.12
C ARG A 68 -0.57 6.47 9.45
N SER A 69 0.71 6.81 9.30
CA SER A 69 1.18 8.18 9.56
C SER A 69 0.55 9.19 8.61
N LEU A 70 0.39 8.83 7.34
CA LEU A 70 -0.22 9.69 6.32
C LEU A 70 -1.73 9.83 6.54
N ALA A 71 -2.43 8.75 6.87
CA ALA A 71 -3.85 8.81 7.23
C ALA A 71 -4.07 9.75 8.42
N ASN A 72 -3.25 9.62 9.48
CA ASN A 72 -3.33 10.52 10.64
C ASN A 72 -3.00 11.98 10.27
N LYS A 73 -2.03 12.22 9.38
CA LYS A 73 -1.71 13.58 8.90
C LYS A 73 -2.84 14.16 8.07
N ALA A 74 -3.44 13.34 7.20
CA ALA A 74 -4.55 13.72 6.36
C ALA A 74 -5.76 14.10 7.22
N GLU A 75 -6.14 13.24 8.17
CA GLU A 75 -7.23 13.48 9.11
C GLU A 75 -7.00 14.78 9.91
N ASN A 76 -5.85 14.93 10.56
CA ASN A 76 -5.52 16.15 11.30
C ASN A 76 -5.46 17.41 10.41
N GLY A 77 -4.95 17.29 9.19
CA GLY A 77 -4.88 18.38 8.22
C GLY A 77 -6.26 18.81 7.74
N THR A 78 -7.18 17.86 7.54
CA THR A 78 -8.58 18.13 7.21
C THR A 78 -9.25 18.91 8.34
N PHE A 79 -9.11 18.49 9.59
CA PHE A 79 -9.66 19.22 10.73
C PHE A 79 -9.11 20.66 10.83
N ASP A 80 -7.81 20.84 10.64
CA ASP A 80 -7.17 22.17 10.64
C ASP A 80 -7.72 23.06 9.50
N LEU A 81 -7.87 22.51 8.29
CA LEU A 81 -8.41 23.22 7.14
C LEU A 81 -9.89 23.58 7.29
N VAL A 82 -10.72 22.67 7.79
CA VAL A 82 -12.13 22.94 8.14
C VAL A 82 -12.21 24.12 9.09
N SER A 83 -11.38 24.13 10.13
CA SER A 83 -11.37 25.18 11.16
C SER A 83 -10.93 26.55 10.63
N LYS A 84 -9.94 26.58 9.71
CA LYS A 84 -9.37 27.83 9.19
C LYS A 84 -10.17 28.39 8.03
N LEU A 85 -10.61 27.53 7.12
CA LEU A 85 -11.28 27.93 5.87
C LEU A 85 -12.80 27.94 5.98
N HIS A 86 -13.37 27.48 7.09
CA HIS A 86 -14.82 27.43 7.32
C HIS A 86 -15.54 26.60 6.21
N LEU A 87 -14.88 25.54 5.75
CA LEU A 87 -15.40 24.59 4.77
C LEU A 87 -15.85 23.32 5.48
N GLU A 88 -16.79 22.58 4.90
CA GLU A 88 -17.14 21.26 5.40
C GLU A 88 -16.07 20.23 5.02
N GLU A 89 -15.86 19.24 5.89
CA GLU A 89 -14.93 18.13 5.65
C GLU A 89 -15.22 17.41 4.31
N SER A 90 -16.51 17.29 3.95
CA SER A 90 -16.97 16.70 2.70
C SER A 90 -16.46 17.40 1.43
N GLN A 91 -15.98 18.65 1.56
CA GLN A 91 -15.45 19.46 0.47
C GLN A 91 -13.93 19.32 0.31
N ILE A 92 -13.26 18.60 1.22
CA ILE A 92 -11.81 18.42 1.22
C ILE A 92 -11.48 17.03 0.67
N GLN A 93 -10.75 16.99 -0.45
CA GLN A 93 -10.25 15.74 -1.03
C GLN A 93 -8.74 15.63 -0.81
N ILE A 94 -8.31 14.59 -0.09
CA ILE A 94 -6.90 14.25 0.07
C ILE A 94 -6.57 13.04 -0.81
N VAL A 95 -5.58 13.20 -1.69
CA VAL A 95 -5.09 12.16 -2.59
C VAL A 95 -3.66 11.82 -2.21
N LEU A 96 -3.38 10.54 -1.96
CA LEU A 96 -2.03 10.04 -1.72
C LEU A 96 -1.51 9.36 -3.00
N ASN A 97 -0.38 9.82 -3.51
CA ASN A 97 0.29 9.19 -4.65
C ASN A 97 1.44 8.34 -4.17
N PHE A 98 1.55 7.11 -4.68
CA PHE A 98 2.59 6.16 -4.32
C PHE A 98 3.49 5.90 -5.51
N SER A 99 4.80 5.89 -5.28
CA SER A 99 5.79 5.39 -6.23
C SER A 99 6.72 4.40 -5.55
N TYR A 100 7.16 3.40 -6.31
CA TYR A 100 8.13 2.39 -5.88
C TYR A 100 9.42 2.60 -6.66
N ASP A 101 10.54 2.68 -5.95
CA ASP A 101 11.88 2.70 -6.53
C ASP A 101 12.44 1.28 -6.51
N ASP A 102 12.61 0.72 -7.71
CA ASP A 102 13.06 -0.65 -7.92
C ASP A 102 14.52 -0.86 -7.51
N ASP A 103 15.37 0.18 -7.59
CA ASP A 103 16.80 0.10 -7.27
C ASP A 103 17.05 0.07 -5.76
N GLN A 104 16.24 0.84 -5.01
CA GLN A 104 16.36 0.95 -3.56
C GLN A 104 15.37 0.05 -2.81
N HIS A 105 14.37 -0.49 -3.51
CA HIS A 105 13.22 -1.19 -2.95
C HIS A 105 12.49 -0.36 -1.87
N ILE A 106 12.29 0.93 -2.13
CA ILE A 106 11.64 1.89 -1.22
C ILE A 106 10.32 2.38 -1.82
N PHE A 107 9.28 2.53 -0.98
CA PHE A 107 8.05 3.23 -1.33
C PHE A 107 8.14 4.71 -0.95
N TYR A 108 7.95 5.59 -1.94
CA TYR A 108 7.75 7.02 -1.74
C TYR A 108 6.26 7.34 -1.78
N VAL A 109 5.85 8.33 -0.96
CA VAL A 109 4.47 8.77 -0.89
C VAL A 109 4.42 10.30 -0.86
N SER A 110 3.61 10.90 -1.72
CA SER A 110 3.41 12.36 -1.85
C SER A 110 1.94 12.74 -1.86
#